data_AF-A0A6P0LX53-F1
#
_entry.id   AF-A0A6P0LX53-F1
#
_cell.length_a   1.000
_cell.length_b   1.000
_cell.length_c   1.000
_cell.angle_alpha   90.00
_cell.angle_beta   90.00
_cell.angle_gamma   90.00
#
_symmetry.space_group_name_H-M   'P 1'
#
loop_
_entity.id
_entity.type
_entity.pdbx_description
1 polymer ?
#
loop_
_entity_poly.entity_id
_entity_poly.type
_entity_poly.pdbx_seq_one_letter_code
_entity_poly.pdbx_strand_id
1 'polypeptide(L)'
;MNLHIFYLYLQLQQQVHLLSEQLRLQQELMDQAFTEIHNNSQQQLAFLIRELQIREISQQELIEYLREVYQDIQTSVKNLKE
;
A
#
# COMPACT_ATOMS: atom_id res chain seq x y z
N MET A 1 -30.56 34.43 -14.04
CA MET A 1 -30.45 33.01 -14.45
C MET A 1 -29.02 32.64 -14.84
N ASN A 2 -28.39 33.32 -15.79
CA ASN A 2 -27.02 32.99 -16.25
C ASN A 2 -25.92 33.06 -15.17
N LEU A 3 -25.97 34.05 -14.27
CA LEU A 3 -25.01 34.18 -13.16
C LEU A 3 -25.10 33.02 -12.16
N HIS A 4 -26.30 32.52 -11.90
CA HIS A 4 -26.50 31.40 -10.98
C HIS A 4 -26.03 30.07 -11.60
N ILE A 5 -26.31 29.87 -12.90
CA ILE A 5 -25.80 28.72 -13.66
C ILE A 5 -24.26 28.76 -13.72
N PHE A 6 -23.68 29.94 -13.96
CA PHE A 6 -22.23 30.12 -13.97
C PHE A 6 -21.60 29.84 -12.59
N TYR A 7 -22.23 30.30 -11.52
CA TYR A 7 -21.79 30.01 -10.15
C TYR A 7 -21.84 28.51 -9.82
N LEU A 8 -22.94 27.83 -10.17
CA LEU A 8 -23.07 26.39 -10.00
C LEU A 8 -22.01 25.62 -10.80
N TYR A 9 -21.71 26.06 -12.02
CA TYR A 9 -20.65 25.48 -12.84
C TYR A 9 -19.27 25.61 -12.18
N LEU A 10 -18.96 26.81 -11.65
CA LEU A 10 -17.70 27.05 -10.95
C LEU A 10 -17.57 26.17 -9.70
N GLN A 11 -18.64 26.05 -8.92
CA GLN A 11 -18.67 25.16 -7.75
C GLN A 11 -18.46 23.70 -8.14
N LEU A 12 -19.10 23.24 -9.22
CA LEU A 12 -18.94 21.87 -9.70
C LEU A 12 -17.49 21.61 -10.12
N GLN A 13 -16.86 22.56 -10.83
CA GLN A 13 -15.45 22.43 -11.20
C GLN A 13 -14.52 22.35 -9.99
N GLN A 14 -14.76 23.15 -8.96
CA GLN A 14 -13.98 23.07 -7.72
C GLN A 14 -14.13 21.72 -7.04
N GLN A 15 -15.35 21.18 -6.95
CA GLN A 15 -15.59 19.86 -6.36
C GLN A 15 -14.91 18.74 -7.15
N VAL A 16 -15.02 18.78 -8.49
CA VAL A 16 -14.34 17.80 -9.36
C VAL A 16 -12.83 17.88 -9.18
N HIS A 17 -12.27 19.09 -9.11
CA HIS A 17 -10.83 19.26 -8.90
C HIS A 17 -10.39 18.68 -7.54
N LEU A 18 -11.10 19.00 -6.45
CA LEU A 18 -10.80 18.45 -5.14
C LEU A 18 -10.89 16.92 -5.10
N LEU A 19 -11.91 16.35 -5.75
CA LEU A 19 -12.07 14.90 -5.84
C LEU A 19 -10.95 14.26 -6.65
N SER A 20 -10.51 14.91 -7.74
CA SER A 20 -9.40 14.42 -8.56
C SER A 20 -8.07 14.42 -7.79
N GLU A 21 -7.83 15.45 -6.99
CA GLU A 21 -6.65 15.53 -6.12
C GLU A 21 -6.67 14.45 -5.04
N GLN A 22 -7.82 14.22 -4.42
CA GLN A 22 -7.98 13.13 -3.44
C GLN A 22 -7.75 11.75 -4.07
N LEU A 23 -8.29 11.53 -5.27
CA LEU A 23 -8.11 10.26 -5.99
C LEU A 23 -6.64 10.03 -6.34
N ARG A 24 -5.95 11.08 -6.82
CA ARG A 24 -4.52 11.02 -7.12
C ARG A 24 -3.71 10.65 -5.87
N LEU A 25 -3.98 11.32 -4.74
CA LEU A 25 -3.29 11.04 -3.49
C LEU A 25 -3.55 9.60 -3.00
N GLN A 26 -4.78 9.10 -3.16
CA GLN A 26 -5.08 7.70 -2.85
C GLN A 26 -4.34 6.71 -3.76
N GLN A 27 -4.20 7.03 -5.05
CA GLN A 27 -3.42 6.20 -5.98
C GLN A 27 -1.93 6.19 -5.62
N GLU A 28 -1.35 7.34 -5.29
CA GLU A 28 0.05 7.44 -4.87
C GLU A 28 0.31 6.63 -3.59
N LEU A 29 -0.57 6.72 -2.59
CA LEU A 29 -0.48 5.91 -1.38
C LEU A 29 -0.63 4.41 -1.67
N MET A 30 -1.53 4.03 -2.58
CA MET A 30 -1.69 2.63 -3.00
C MET A 30 -0.45 2.09 -3.69
N ASP A 31 0.15 2.87 -4.60
CA ASP A 31 1.36 2.47 -5.33
C ASP A 31 2.56 2.35 -4.38
N GLN A 32 2.70 3.26 -3.42
CA GLN A 32 3.71 3.19 -2.37
C GLN A 32 3.50 1.94 -1.51
N ALA A 33 2.28 1.68 -1.07
CA ALA A 33 1.93 0.49 -0.31
C ALA A 33 2.29 -0.80 -1.04
N PHE A 34 1.91 -0.87 -2.32
CA PHE A 34 2.18 -2.02 -3.16
C PHE A 34 3.68 -2.23 -3.34
N THR A 35 4.42 -1.15 -3.55
CA THR A 35 5.88 -1.17 -3.69
C THR A 35 6.57 -1.67 -2.42
N GLU A 36 6.17 -1.19 -1.25
CA GLU A 36 6.75 -1.64 0.03
C GLU A 36 6.48 -3.12 0.31
N ILE A 37 5.22 -3.55 0.17
CA ILE A 37 4.84 -4.95 0.42
C ILE A 37 5.52 -5.88 -0.59
N HIS A 38 5.52 -5.51 -1.86
CA HIS A 38 6.11 -6.32 -2.92
C HIS A 38 7.64 -6.41 -2.78
N ASN A 39 8.32 -5.29 -2.55
CA ASN A 39 9.78 -5.28 -2.56
C ASN A 39 10.40 -5.79 -1.26
N ASN A 40 9.69 -5.73 -0.15
CA ASN A 40 10.21 -6.23 1.12
C ASN A 40 9.62 -7.61 1.45
N SER A 41 8.39 -7.64 1.95
CA SER A 41 7.79 -8.84 2.54
C SER A 41 7.59 -9.97 1.53
N GLN A 42 7.15 -9.65 0.31
CA GLN A 42 6.95 -10.67 -0.72
C GLN A 42 8.29 -11.25 -1.21
N GLN A 43 9.36 -10.44 -1.31
CA GLN A 43 10.70 -10.92 -1.64
C GLN A 43 11.30 -11.77 -0.52
N GLN A 44 11.14 -11.37 0.74
CA GLN A 44 11.55 -12.16 1.91
C GLN A 44 10.87 -13.53 1.91
N LEU A 45 9.56 -13.59 1.63
CA LEU A 45 8.84 -14.87 1.52
C LEU A 45 9.33 -15.71 0.34
N ALA A 46 9.57 -15.10 -0.83
CA ALA A 46 10.11 -15.82 -1.98
C ALA A 46 11.51 -16.39 -1.69
N PHE A 47 12.34 -15.65 -0.94
CA PHE A 47 13.63 -16.12 -0.47
C PHE A 47 13.48 -17.31 0.49
N LEU A 48 12.59 -17.21 1.49
CA LEU A 48 12.31 -18.30 2.42
C LEU A 48 11.84 -19.58 1.71
N ILE A 49 10.93 -19.45 0.73
CA ILE A 49 10.47 -20.59 -0.07
C ILE A 49 11.65 -21.27 -0.77
N ARG A 50 12.57 -20.48 -1.34
CA ARG A 50 13.77 -21.01 -1.99
C ARG A 50 14.71 -21.67 -1.00
N GLU A 51 14.89 -21.10 0.19
CA GLU A 51 15.74 -21.67 1.24
C GLU A 51 15.21 -23.01 1.75
N LEU A 52 13.88 -23.13 1.93
CA LEU A 52 13.22 -24.40 2.29
C LEU A 52 13.39 -25.50 1.24
N GLN A 53 13.64 -25.14 -0.03
CA GLN A 53 13.92 -26.10 -1.10
C GLN A 53 15.38 -26.58 -1.09
N ILE A 54 16.30 -25.83 -0.48
CA ILE A 54 17.75 -26.07 -0.54
C ILE A 54 18.25 -26.69 0.76
N ARG A 55 17.68 -26.31 1.91
CA ARG A 55 18.07 -26.81 3.23
C ARG A 55 16.87 -27.13 4.10
N GLU A 56 17.06 -28.06 5.02
CA GLU A 56 16.11 -28.27 6.10
C GLU A 56 16.21 -27.10 7.08
N ILE A 57 15.11 -26.37 7.22
CA ILE A 57 14.93 -25.33 8.24
C ILE A 57 14.09 -25.94 9.33
N SER A 58 14.48 -25.73 10.59
CA SER A 58 13.67 -26.22 11.70
C SER A 58 12.31 -25.52 11.73
N GLN A 59 11.27 -26.19 12.24
CA GLN A 59 9.95 -25.58 12.35
C GLN A 59 9.97 -24.29 13.21
N GLN A 60 10.87 -24.21 14.18
CA GLN A 60 11.03 -23.04 15.04
C GLN A 60 11.63 -21.85 14.29
N GLU A 61 12.70 -22.06 13.52
CA GLU A 61 13.30 -21.01 12.67
C GLU A 61 12.31 -20.52 11.60
N LEU A 62 11.52 -21.42 11.02
CA LEU A 62 10.47 -21.06 10.06
C LEU A 62 9.41 -20.16 10.69
N ILE A 63 8.96 -20.49 11.92
CA ILE A 63 7.96 -19.69 12.64
C ILE A 63 8.51 -18.31 12.99
N GLU A 64 9.78 -18.21 13.41
CA GLU A 64 10.42 -16.93 13.70
C GLU A 64 10.52 -16.06 12.46
N TYR A 65 10.97 -16.61 11.33
CA TYR A 65 11.05 -15.87 10.07
C TYR A 65 9.68 -15.37 9.62
N LEU A 66 8.64 -16.21 9.67
CA LEU A 66 7.29 -15.81 9.31
C LEU A 66 6.73 -14.72 10.24
N ARG A 67 7.12 -14.73 11.52
CA ARG A 67 6.74 -13.70 12.49
C ARG A 67 7.39 -12.36 12.14
N GLU A 68 8.67 -12.35 11.77
CA GLU A 68 9.38 -11.14 11.33
C GLU A 68 8.74 -10.53 10.09
N VAL A 69 8.51 -11.34 9.04
CA VAL A 69 7.82 -10.89 7.83
C VAL A 69 6.44 -10.31 8.16
N TYR A 70 5.69 -10.95 9.06
CA TYR A 70 4.37 -10.46 9.47
C TYR A 70 4.46 -9.11 10.20
N GLN A 71 5.45 -8.92 11.08
CA GLN A 71 5.68 -7.64 11.75
C GLN A 71 6.08 -6.53 10.77
N ASP A 72 6.90 -6.85 9.77
CA ASP A 72 7.27 -5.91 8.70
C ASP A 72 6.02 -5.47 7.90
N ILE A 73 5.17 -6.43 7.51
CA ILE A 73 3.89 -6.12 6.82
C ILE A 73 3.01 -5.24 7.71
N GLN A 74 2.87 -5.57 9.01
CA GLN A 74 2.07 -4.77 9.92
C GLN A 74 2.60 -3.34 10.06
N THR A 75 3.92 -3.17 10.07
CA THR A 75 4.57 -1.86 10.18
C THR A 75 4.36 -1.04 8.91
N SER A 76 4.58 -1.62 7.73
CA SER A 76 4.28 -0.95 6.45
C SER A 76 2.80 -0.57 6.34
N VAL A 77 1.88 -1.47 6.70
CA VAL A 77 0.44 -1.17 6.73
C VAL A 77 0.10 -0.05 7.72
N LYS A 78 0.82 0.06 8.84
CA LYS A 78 0.63 1.15 9.79
C LYS A 78 1.14 2.48 9.23
N ASN A 79 2.31 2.49 8.60
CA ASN A 79 2.91 3.70 8.02
C ASN A 79 2.05 4.28 6.89
N LEU A 80 1.26 3.45 6.20
CA LEU A 80 0.32 3.90 5.17
C LEU A 80 -0.96 4.55 5.71
N LYS A 81 -1.21 4.45 7.02
CA LYS A 81 -2.38 5.06 7.69
C LYS A 81 -2.06 6.41 8.34
N GLU A 82 -0.78 6.72 8.52
CA GLU A 82 -0.27 7.99 9.07
C GLU A 82 -0.03 8.99 7.93
#